data_AF-A0A3G2R6V7-F1
#
_entry.id   AF-A0A3G2R6V7-F1
#
_cell.length_a   1.000
_cell.length_b   1.000
_cell.length_c   1.000
_cell.angle_alpha   90.00
_cell.angle_beta   90.00
_cell.angle_gamma   90.00
#
_symmetry.space_group_name_H-M   'P 1'
#
loop_
_entity.id
_entity.type
_entity.pdbx_description
1 polymer ?
#
loop_
_entity_poly.entity_id
_entity_poly.type
_entity_poly.pdbx_seq_one_letter_code
_entity_poly.pdbx_strand_id
1 'polypeptide(L)'
;MDEGQEYEDEEIDLDEGLEEQDEYDKNLDDKEIKIKIDDGKVKIEIEDGEEIELETEKGKDPEKIIGELEQKLKENPNDEKALIKLALVYKSLGNYDQVIDMANKALSIDPQNHKAMILLAQSYESKGDVQSAISYLEELLKVNPDAKVQAYLAILNEKEGNLEKALKNMEEAIQKEPEDDGLYNEIGKLYEEMGLEGIKLLIKGQKVESDVKPLVKGGTTLVPVRIIVENLGAKVDWNQDTGSIIITKNGKTIELSIGSREVKINGVVSTIDEPATILEGRTVVPLRFISESFGTKVNWNSQYQIITVNEPAQ
;
A
#
# COMPACT_ATOMS: atom_id res chain seq x y z
N MET A 1 -66.49 26.66 -31.97
CA MET A 1 -65.91 26.91 -33.30
C MET A 1 -64.50 27.40 -33.00
N ASP A 2 -63.60 26.56 -32.48
CA ASP A 2 -63.09 25.30 -33.10
C ASP A 2 -62.64 25.59 -34.54
N GLU A 3 -61.45 25.24 -35.01
CA GLU A 3 -60.64 24.04 -34.72
C GLU A 3 -59.33 24.14 -35.53
N GLY A 4 -58.39 23.20 -35.31
CA GLY A 4 -57.40 22.73 -36.30
C GLY A 4 -56.02 23.36 -36.19
N GLN A 5 -54.95 22.74 -35.66
CA GLN A 5 -54.27 21.45 -35.91
C GLN A 5 -53.56 21.31 -37.28
N GLU A 6 -52.47 20.53 -37.23
CA GLU A 6 -51.69 19.80 -38.26
C GLU A 6 -50.26 20.32 -38.52
N TYR A 7 -49.21 19.64 -38.01
CA TYR A 7 -48.47 18.43 -38.48
C TYR A 7 -47.27 18.84 -39.39
N GLU A 8 -46.04 18.68 -38.91
CA GLU A 8 -45.07 17.58 -39.17
C GLU A 8 -44.12 17.93 -40.33
N ASP A 9 -42.82 17.70 -40.11
CA ASP A 9 -41.94 16.99 -41.06
C ASP A 9 -40.61 16.69 -40.35
N GLU A 10 -40.39 15.40 -40.07
CA GLU A 10 -39.08 14.79 -39.89
C GLU A 10 -38.43 14.58 -41.27
N GLU A 11 -37.11 14.71 -41.35
CA GLU A 11 -36.32 13.88 -42.27
C GLU A 11 -34.92 13.61 -41.70
N ILE A 12 -34.45 12.41 -41.97
CA ILE A 12 -33.43 11.59 -41.30
C ILE A 12 -32.22 11.43 -42.24
N ASP A 13 -31.06 11.04 -41.67
CA ASP A 13 -30.00 10.12 -42.18
C ASP A 13 -28.58 10.70 -42.01
N LEU A 14 -27.67 10.15 -41.17
CA LEU A 14 -26.99 8.83 -41.08
C LEU A 14 -25.60 8.82 -41.77
N ASP A 15 -24.69 8.01 -41.20
CA ASP A 15 -23.27 7.71 -41.54
C ASP A 15 -22.18 8.66 -40.99
N GLU A 16 -21.05 8.22 -40.42
CA GLU A 16 -20.39 6.91 -40.31
C GLU A 16 -19.22 7.04 -39.29
N GLY A 17 -18.76 5.93 -38.68
CA GLY A 17 -17.34 5.76 -38.32
C GLY A 17 -16.97 5.62 -36.83
N LEU A 18 -16.91 4.37 -36.38
CA LEU A 18 -16.18 3.90 -35.20
C LEU A 18 -14.66 4.11 -35.36
N GLU A 19 -13.95 4.38 -34.26
CA GLU A 19 -12.70 3.67 -33.92
C GLU A 19 -12.34 3.86 -32.43
N GLU A 20 -12.24 2.73 -31.73
CA GLU A 20 -11.74 2.55 -30.37
C GLU A 20 -10.25 2.90 -30.27
N GLN A 21 -9.80 3.40 -29.11
CA GLN A 21 -8.63 2.83 -28.45
C GLN A 21 -8.59 3.22 -26.96
N ASP A 22 -8.82 2.21 -26.13
CA ASP A 22 -8.54 2.19 -24.70
C ASP A 22 -7.04 2.38 -24.43
N GLU A 23 -6.70 3.28 -23.50
CA GLU A 23 -5.45 3.20 -22.75
C GLU A 23 -5.79 3.27 -21.25
N TYR A 24 -5.80 2.09 -20.62
CA TYR A 24 -5.84 1.90 -19.18
C TYR A 24 -4.51 2.37 -18.58
N ASP A 25 -4.48 3.58 -18.03
CA ASP A 25 -3.31 4.06 -17.29
C ASP A 25 -3.29 3.43 -15.89
N LYS A 26 -2.33 2.53 -15.69
CA LYS A 26 -1.98 1.92 -14.41
C LYS A 26 -0.96 2.84 -13.75
N ASN A 27 -1.38 3.63 -12.77
CA ASN A 27 -0.50 4.15 -11.71
C ASN A 27 -1.35 4.70 -10.57
N LEU A 28 -1.47 3.91 -9.51
CA LEU A 28 -2.27 4.18 -8.30
C LEU A 28 -1.35 4.62 -7.13
N ASP A 29 -0.32 5.40 -7.44
CA ASP A 29 0.60 5.92 -6.43
C ASP A 29 -0.04 7.11 -5.67
N ASP A 30 0.09 7.06 -4.35
CA ASP A 30 -0.24 8.09 -3.35
C ASP A 30 -1.73 8.46 -3.15
N LYS A 31 -2.49 7.62 -2.46
CA LYS A 31 -3.71 8.08 -1.75
C LYS A 31 -3.84 7.45 -0.36
N GLU A 32 -3.09 7.99 0.59
CA GLU A 32 -3.24 7.75 2.02
C GLU A 32 -4.70 8.02 2.45
N ILE A 33 -5.33 7.06 3.14
CA ILE A 33 -6.56 7.33 3.91
C ILE A 33 -6.16 8.18 5.12
N LYS A 34 -6.13 9.52 4.96
CA LYS A 34 -5.81 10.44 6.06
C LYS A 34 -7.04 10.78 6.89
N ILE A 35 -7.25 10.01 7.95
CA ILE A 35 -8.19 10.39 9.02
C ILE A 35 -7.52 11.43 9.91
N LYS A 36 -7.81 12.72 9.69
CA LYS A 36 -7.47 13.79 10.64
C LYS A 36 -8.71 14.30 11.35
N ILE A 37 -8.65 14.29 12.68
CA ILE A 37 -9.65 14.87 13.58
C ILE A 37 -9.08 16.17 14.12
N ASP A 38 -9.60 17.31 13.66
CA ASP A 38 -9.37 18.62 14.24
C ASP A 38 -10.66 19.44 14.15
N ASP A 39 -11.06 20.09 15.25
CA ASP A 39 -12.29 20.88 15.38
C ASP A 39 -13.58 20.13 14.97
N GLY A 40 -13.75 18.89 15.44
CA GLY A 40 -14.99 18.13 15.25
C GLY A 40 -15.23 17.63 13.82
N LYS A 41 -14.17 17.51 13.00
CA LYS A 41 -14.26 17.03 11.60
C LYS A 41 -13.56 15.69 11.45
N VAL A 42 -14.20 14.75 10.76
CA VAL A 42 -13.58 13.50 10.29
C VAL A 42 -13.38 13.64 8.78
N LYS A 43 -12.13 13.59 8.32
CA LYS A 43 -11.79 13.54 6.88
C LYS A 43 -11.57 12.09 6.48
N ILE A 44 -12.21 11.62 5.42
CA ILE A 44 -11.94 10.31 4.81
C ILE A 44 -11.86 10.56 3.30
N GLU A 45 -10.71 10.28 2.72
CA GLU A 45 -10.40 10.48 1.31
C GLU A 45 -10.23 9.09 0.66
N ILE A 46 -11.06 8.76 -0.34
CA ILE A 46 -10.91 7.52 -1.13
C ILE A 46 -11.20 7.79 -2.63
N GLU A 47 -10.14 7.62 -3.42
CA GLU A 47 -9.99 7.17 -4.82
C GLU A 47 -10.46 7.92 -6.08
N ASP A 48 -9.59 7.77 -7.09
CA ASP A 48 -9.85 7.54 -8.53
C ASP A 48 -11.00 8.23 -9.23
N GLY A 49 -10.90 9.56 -9.31
CA GLY A 49 -11.41 10.31 -10.47
C GLY A 49 -12.93 10.44 -10.56
N GLU A 50 -13.71 9.64 -9.82
CA GLU A 50 -15.05 10.02 -9.39
C GLU A 50 -14.91 10.81 -8.09
N GLU A 51 -14.81 12.12 -8.25
CA GLU A 51 -15.07 13.11 -7.21
C GLU A 51 -16.50 12.88 -6.68
N ILE A 52 -16.67 11.98 -5.71
CA ILE A 52 -17.81 12.08 -4.80
C ILE A 52 -17.40 13.16 -3.79
N GLU A 53 -17.53 14.39 -4.26
CA GLU A 53 -17.75 15.53 -3.40
C GLU A 53 -18.97 15.17 -2.53
N LEU A 54 -18.75 14.58 -1.36
CA LEU A 54 -19.59 14.89 -0.21
C LEU A 54 -19.16 16.27 0.28
N GLU A 55 -19.30 17.27 -0.61
CA GLU A 55 -20.15 18.36 -0.23
C GLU A 55 -21.38 17.70 0.42
N THR A 56 -21.43 17.64 1.75
CA THR A 56 -22.58 18.35 2.32
C THR A 56 -22.50 19.68 1.58
N GLU A 57 -23.36 19.93 0.60
CA GLU A 57 -23.49 21.27 0.03
C GLU A 57 -23.32 22.21 1.21
N LYS A 58 -22.19 22.94 1.26
CA LYS A 58 -21.59 23.43 2.51
C LYS A 58 -22.62 23.66 3.63
N GLY A 59 -22.70 22.75 4.62
CA GLY A 59 -23.59 22.91 5.77
C GLY A 59 -24.98 22.28 5.70
N LYS A 60 -25.25 21.29 4.83
CA LYS A 60 -26.47 20.46 4.91
C LYS A 60 -26.45 19.49 6.08
N ASP A 61 -27.57 19.46 6.81
CA ASP A 61 -27.89 18.60 7.95
C ASP A 61 -27.91 17.09 7.57
N PRO A 62 -27.16 16.20 8.26
CA PRO A 62 -27.13 14.75 7.94
C PRO A 62 -28.52 14.11 7.85
N GLU A 63 -29.45 14.54 8.70
CA GLU A 63 -30.84 14.10 8.75
C GLU A 63 -31.60 14.44 7.47
N LYS A 64 -31.31 15.60 6.86
CA LYS A 64 -31.90 15.99 5.57
C LYS A 64 -31.40 15.09 4.44
N ILE A 65 -30.11 14.77 4.44
CA ILE A 65 -29.50 13.88 3.44
C ILE A 65 -30.09 12.48 3.55
N ILE A 66 -30.26 11.97 4.78
CA ILE A 66 -30.94 10.69 5.03
C ILE A 66 -32.35 10.72 4.43
N GLY A 67 -33.15 11.76 4.70
CA GLY A 67 -34.50 11.87 4.16
C GLY A 67 -34.57 11.89 2.62
N GLU A 68 -33.64 12.60 1.97
CA GLU A 68 -33.52 12.64 0.50
C GLU A 68 -33.15 11.24 -0.07
N LEU A 69 -32.19 10.56 0.54
CA LEU A 69 -31.75 9.23 0.13
C LEU A 69 -32.82 8.15 0.40
N GLU A 70 -33.51 8.21 1.54
CA GLU A 70 -34.62 7.31 1.86
C GLU A 70 -35.79 7.48 0.88
N GLN A 71 -36.11 8.72 0.50
CA GLN A 71 -37.14 8.98 -0.52
C GLN A 71 -36.71 8.39 -1.88
N LYS A 72 -35.46 8.61 -2.28
CA LYS A 72 -34.90 8.02 -3.51
C LYS A 72 -34.98 6.49 -3.49
N LEU A 73 -34.69 5.86 -2.35
CA LEU A 73 -34.77 4.42 -2.17
C LEU A 73 -36.21 3.89 -2.06
N LYS A 74 -37.21 4.73 -1.75
CA LYS A 74 -38.62 4.35 -1.89
C LYS A 74 -39.03 4.27 -3.37
N GLU A 75 -38.51 5.18 -4.19
CA GLU A 75 -38.79 5.22 -5.63
C GLU A 75 -37.99 4.15 -6.39
N ASN A 76 -36.75 3.92 -5.99
CA ASN A 76 -35.88 2.87 -6.53
C ASN A 76 -35.16 2.12 -5.38
N PRO A 77 -35.75 1.03 -4.86
CA PRO A 77 -35.17 0.25 -3.75
C PRO A 77 -33.82 -0.40 -4.06
N ASN A 78 -33.48 -0.57 -5.34
CA ASN A 78 -32.26 -1.22 -5.80
C ASN A 78 -31.23 -0.20 -6.33
N ASP A 79 -31.35 1.08 -5.98
CA ASP A 79 -30.31 2.07 -6.27
C ASP A 79 -29.10 1.84 -5.35
N GLU A 80 -28.18 1.00 -5.81
CA GLU A 80 -26.96 0.65 -5.11
C GLU A 80 -26.13 1.87 -4.70
N LYS A 81 -25.98 2.87 -5.59
CA LYS A 81 -25.24 4.09 -5.28
C LYS A 81 -25.89 4.86 -4.14
N ALA A 82 -27.22 4.92 -4.09
CA ALA A 82 -27.96 5.53 -2.98
C ALA A 82 -27.83 4.74 -1.67
N LEU A 83 -27.84 3.39 -1.73
CA LEU A 83 -27.58 2.53 -0.57
C LEU A 83 -26.20 2.77 0.02
N ILE A 84 -25.15 2.81 -0.80
CA ILE A 84 -23.77 3.08 -0.35
C ILE A 84 -23.65 4.48 0.24
N LYS A 85 -24.23 5.51 -0.40
CA LYS A 85 -24.22 6.88 0.14
C LYS A 85 -24.93 6.94 1.50
N LEU A 86 -26.08 6.29 1.63
CA LEU A 86 -26.83 6.26 2.88
C LEU A 86 -26.05 5.53 3.99
N ALA A 87 -25.40 4.41 3.66
CA ALA A 87 -24.50 3.70 4.56
C ALA A 87 -23.34 4.59 5.04
N LEU A 88 -22.72 5.36 4.15
CA LEU A 88 -21.65 6.31 4.52
C LEU A 88 -22.15 7.41 5.47
N VAL A 89 -23.35 7.95 5.25
CA VAL A 89 -23.94 8.94 6.17
C VAL A 89 -24.20 8.30 7.54
N TYR A 90 -24.81 7.11 7.59
CA TYR A 90 -25.01 6.40 8.86
C TYR A 90 -23.70 6.09 9.58
N LYS A 91 -22.65 5.71 8.85
CA LYS A 91 -21.31 5.48 9.40
C LYS A 91 -20.76 6.75 10.05
N SER A 92 -20.92 7.91 9.40
CA SER A 92 -20.46 9.20 9.95
C SER A 92 -21.16 9.58 11.26
N LEU A 93 -22.37 9.05 11.48
CA LEU A 93 -23.15 9.23 12.69
C LEU A 93 -22.92 8.11 13.74
N GLY A 94 -22.07 7.12 13.44
CA GLY A 94 -21.84 5.96 14.31
C GLY A 94 -22.99 4.94 14.33
N ASN A 95 -23.93 5.04 13.40
CA ASN A 95 -25.13 4.21 13.31
C ASN A 95 -24.83 2.90 12.56
N TYR A 96 -23.94 2.07 13.11
CA TYR A 96 -23.39 0.90 12.43
C TYR A 96 -24.40 -0.19 12.06
N ASP A 97 -25.51 -0.32 12.80
CA ASP A 97 -26.59 -1.25 12.43
C ASP A 97 -27.21 -0.86 11.08
N GLN A 98 -27.50 0.42 10.88
CA GLN A 98 -28.03 0.91 9.61
C GLN A 98 -26.99 0.87 8.48
N VAL A 99 -25.69 1.01 8.79
CA VAL A 99 -24.61 0.77 7.80
C VAL A 99 -24.68 -0.67 7.30
N ILE A 100 -24.77 -1.64 8.21
CA ILE A 100 -24.85 -3.06 7.90
C ILE A 100 -26.09 -3.36 7.06
N ASP A 101 -27.25 -2.80 7.41
CA ASP A 101 -28.48 -2.99 6.64
C ASP A 101 -28.36 -2.46 5.20
N MET A 102 -27.82 -1.25 5.01
CA MET A 102 -27.69 -0.66 3.69
C MET A 102 -26.61 -1.37 2.86
N ALA A 103 -25.48 -1.74 3.48
CA ALA A 103 -24.41 -2.45 2.80
C ALA A 103 -24.82 -3.88 2.39
N ASN A 104 -25.58 -4.60 3.22
CA ASN A 104 -26.14 -5.91 2.84
C ASN A 104 -27.15 -5.80 1.69
N LYS A 105 -27.97 -4.75 1.65
CA LYS A 105 -28.84 -4.48 0.49
C LYS A 105 -28.02 -4.22 -0.76
N ALA A 106 -26.94 -3.45 -0.67
CA ALA A 106 -26.03 -3.24 -1.79
C ALA A 106 -25.40 -4.58 -2.27
N LEU A 107 -24.93 -5.43 -1.35
CA LEU A 107 -24.41 -6.77 -1.70
C LEU A 107 -25.46 -7.72 -2.27
N SER A 108 -26.75 -7.53 -1.97
CA SER A 108 -27.81 -8.30 -2.61
C SER A 108 -28.03 -7.93 -4.09
N ILE A 109 -27.57 -6.75 -4.51
CA ILE A 109 -27.62 -6.25 -5.88
C ILE A 109 -26.33 -6.64 -6.61
N ASP A 110 -25.18 -6.30 -6.02
CA ASP A 110 -23.85 -6.72 -6.48
C ASP A 110 -23.09 -7.42 -5.35
N PRO A 111 -23.01 -8.77 -5.37
CA PRO A 111 -22.27 -9.54 -4.38
C PRO A 111 -20.78 -9.25 -4.31
N GLN A 112 -20.19 -8.52 -5.27
CA GLN A 112 -18.76 -8.16 -5.27
C GLN A 112 -18.53 -6.67 -5.04
N ASN A 113 -19.55 -5.92 -4.57
CA ASN A 113 -19.40 -4.49 -4.32
C ASN A 113 -18.33 -4.23 -3.24
N HIS A 114 -17.18 -3.73 -3.69
CA HIS A 114 -16.00 -3.51 -2.86
C HIS A 114 -16.29 -2.52 -1.72
N LYS A 115 -17.01 -1.43 -2.01
CA LYS A 115 -17.36 -0.40 -1.03
C LYS A 115 -18.29 -0.96 0.05
N ALA A 116 -19.26 -1.80 -0.33
CA ALA A 116 -20.17 -2.46 0.62
C ALA A 116 -19.42 -3.41 1.55
N MET A 117 -18.50 -4.24 1.03
CA MET A 117 -17.70 -5.16 1.84
C MET A 117 -16.80 -4.41 2.84
N ILE A 118 -16.15 -3.31 2.43
CA ILE A 118 -15.35 -2.48 3.35
C ILE A 118 -16.25 -1.84 4.42
N LEU A 119 -17.43 -1.33 4.05
CA LEU A 119 -18.36 -0.74 5.01
C LEU A 119 -18.84 -1.76 6.04
N LEU A 120 -19.10 -3.00 5.63
CA LEU A 120 -19.41 -4.10 6.54
C LEU A 120 -18.23 -4.40 7.46
N ALA A 121 -17.02 -4.57 6.92
CA ALA A 121 -15.84 -4.85 7.72
C ALA A 121 -15.62 -3.78 8.81
N GLN A 122 -15.68 -2.50 8.44
CA GLN A 122 -15.54 -1.38 9.37
C GLN A 122 -16.66 -1.31 10.41
N SER A 123 -17.89 -1.66 10.02
CA SER A 123 -19.03 -1.66 10.94
C SER A 123 -18.94 -2.81 11.94
N TYR A 124 -18.55 -4.00 11.50
CA TYR A 124 -18.32 -5.15 12.38
C TYR A 124 -17.15 -4.92 13.33
N GLU A 125 -16.04 -4.36 12.83
CA GLU A 125 -14.92 -3.94 13.69
C GLU A 125 -15.39 -2.94 14.76
N SER A 126 -16.14 -1.91 14.37
CA SER A 126 -16.65 -0.89 15.29
C SER A 126 -17.60 -1.45 16.36
N LYS A 127 -18.26 -2.57 16.05
CA LYS A 127 -19.10 -3.32 16.98
C LYS A 127 -18.33 -4.36 17.81
N GLY A 128 -17.03 -4.49 17.60
CA GLY A 128 -16.16 -5.46 18.27
C GLY A 128 -16.24 -6.88 17.70
N ASP A 129 -16.95 -7.09 16.59
CA ASP A 129 -16.98 -8.37 15.88
C ASP A 129 -15.88 -8.40 14.82
N VAL A 130 -14.63 -8.48 15.30
CA VAL A 130 -13.43 -8.44 14.46
C VAL A 130 -13.37 -9.63 13.51
N GLN A 131 -13.89 -10.81 13.91
CA GLN A 131 -13.87 -12.01 13.08
C GLN A 131 -14.78 -11.89 11.84
N SER A 132 -15.97 -11.30 11.98
CA SER A 132 -16.82 -10.97 10.84
C SER A 132 -16.13 -9.97 9.92
N ALA A 133 -15.47 -8.95 10.49
CA ALA A 133 -14.74 -7.96 9.71
C ALA A 133 -13.60 -8.58 8.87
N ILE A 134 -12.78 -9.44 9.49
CA ILE A 134 -11.73 -10.22 8.81
C ILE A 134 -12.32 -11.03 7.64
N SER A 135 -13.46 -11.68 7.86
CA SER A 135 -14.07 -12.56 6.84
C SER A 135 -14.46 -11.80 5.58
N TYR A 136 -15.03 -10.59 5.71
CA TYR A 136 -15.36 -9.74 4.55
C TYR A 136 -14.11 -9.24 3.82
N LEU A 137 -13.04 -8.89 4.53
CA LEU A 137 -11.78 -8.47 3.90
C LEU A 137 -11.10 -9.64 3.16
N GLU A 138 -11.11 -10.83 3.75
CA GLU A 138 -10.59 -12.04 3.08
C GLU A 138 -11.39 -12.40 1.83
N GLU A 139 -12.71 -12.21 1.84
CA GLU A 139 -13.54 -12.39 0.64
C GLU A 139 -13.20 -11.36 -0.44
N LEU A 140 -13.04 -10.09 -0.04
CA LEU A 140 -12.70 -9.00 -0.93
C LEU A 140 -11.37 -9.24 -1.66
N LEU A 141 -10.35 -9.71 -0.93
CA LEU A 141 -9.02 -9.99 -1.45
C LEU A 141 -8.96 -11.19 -2.41
N LYS A 142 -9.93 -12.10 -2.37
CA LYS A 142 -10.00 -13.21 -3.35
C LYS A 142 -10.28 -12.70 -4.75
N VAL A 143 -11.00 -11.59 -4.87
CA VAL A 143 -11.44 -11.01 -6.14
C VAL A 143 -10.49 -9.90 -6.56
N ASN A 144 -10.18 -8.99 -5.64
CA ASN A 144 -9.28 -7.86 -5.90
C ASN A 144 -8.17 -7.80 -4.84
N PRO A 145 -6.96 -8.31 -5.15
CA PRO A 145 -5.80 -8.15 -4.30
C PRO A 145 -5.39 -6.67 -4.19
N ASP A 146 -5.77 -6.03 -3.10
CA ASP A 146 -5.54 -4.59 -2.83
C ASP A 146 -4.64 -4.39 -1.61
N ALA A 147 -3.70 -3.43 -1.68
CA ALA A 147 -2.71 -3.19 -0.64
C ALA A 147 -3.34 -2.62 0.64
N LYS A 148 -4.29 -1.69 0.51
CA LYS A 148 -4.97 -1.04 1.64
C LYS A 148 -5.87 -2.02 2.36
N VAL A 149 -6.55 -2.89 1.61
CA VAL A 149 -7.35 -3.99 2.18
C VAL A 149 -6.45 -5.01 2.89
N GLN A 150 -5.29 -5.35 2.33
CA GLN A 150 -4.30 -6.22 3.00
C GLN A 150 -3.77 -5.59 4.30
N ALA A 151 -3.42 -4.31 4.28
CA ALA A 151 -2.98 -3.58 5.47
C ALA A 151 -4.08 -3.53 6.54
N TYR A 152 -5.34 -3.30 6.14
CA TYR A 152 -6.46 -3.31 7.07
C TYR A 152 -6.69 -4.71 7.67
N LEU A 153 -6.62 -5.76 6.85
CA LEU A 153 -6.68 -7.15 7.32
C LEU A 153 -5.53 -7.46 8.29
N ALA A 154 -4.34 -6.93 8.06
CA ALA A 154 -3.20 -7.09 8.95
C ALA A 154 -3.48 -6.46 10.33
N ILE A 155 -4.00 -5.23 10.37
CA ILE A 155 -4.38 -4.52 11.61
C ILE A 155 -5.47 -5.29 12.38
N LEU A 156 -6.46 -5.86 11.69
CA LEU A 156 -7.48 -6.66 12.38
C LEU A 156 -6.91 -7.98 12.92
N ASN A 157 -6.00 -8.62 12.20
CA ASN A 157 -5.30 -9.80 12.69
C ASN A 157 -4.41 -9.48 13.90
N GLU A 158 -3.74 -8.33 13.92
CA GLU A 158 -2.98 -7.83 15.07
C GLU A 158 -3.89 -7.68 16.31
N LYS A 159 -5.06 -7.03 16.16
CA LYS A 159 -6.04 -6.86 17.25
C LYS A 159 -6.52 -8.18 17.86
N GLU A 160 -6.63 -9.23 17.05
CA GLU A 160 -6.98 -10.59 17.49
C GLU A 160 -5.76 -11.38 18.04
N GLY A 161 -4.57 -10.79 18.04
CA GLY A 161 -3.32 -11.43 18.47
C GLY A 161 -2.72 -12.40 17.44
N ASN A 162 -3.23 -12.41 16.21
CA ASN A 162 -2.73 -13.24 15.11
C ASN A 162 -1.51 -12.59 14.43
N LEU A 163 -0.45 -12.33 15.20
CA LEU A 163 0.72 -11.54 14.77
C LEU A 163 1.40 -12.08 13.50
N GLU A 164 1.49 -13.40 13.33
CA GLU A 164 2.08 -14.01 12.12
C GLU A 164 1.25 -13.71 10.87
N LYS A 165 -0.09 -13.76 10.99
CA LYS A 165 -0.98 -13.39 9.87
C LYS A 165 -0.94 -11.90 9.60
N ALA A 166 -0.87 -11.09 10.66
CA ALA A 166 -0.73 -9.64 10.53
C ALA A 166 0.55 -9.28 9.76
N LEU A 167 1.68 -9.84 10.18
CA LEU A 167 2.96 -9.63 9.51
C LEU A 167 2.91 -10.04 8.04
N LYS A 168 2.40 -11.24 7.75
CA LYS A 168 2.31 -11.72 6.36
C LYS A 168 1.46 -10.80 5.48
N ASN A 169 0.27 -10.40 5.95
CA ASN A 169 -0.60 -9.50 5.18
C ASN A 169 0.06 -8.12 4.97
N MET A 170 0.81 -7.62 5.96
CA MET A 170 1.53 -6.36 5.83
C MET A 170 2.71 -6.46 4.85
N GLU A 171 3.45 -7.57 4.85
CA GLU A 171 4.51 -7.82 3.85
C GLU A 171 3.94 -7.90 2.42
N GLU A 172 2.74 -8.46 2.25
CA GLU A 172 2.05 -8.46 0.95
C GLU A 172 1.58 -7.05 0.54
N ALA A 173 1.07 -6.25 1.47
CA ALA A 173 0.71 -4.85 1.20
C ALA A 173 1.93 -4.02 0.74
N ILE A 174 3.06 -4.17 1.41
CA ILE A 174 4.31 -3.47 1.07
C ILE A 174 4.84 -3.90 -0.31
N GLN A 175 4.67 -5.16 -0.70
CA GLN A 175 5.08 -5.60 -2.03
C GLN A 175 4.30 -4.89 -3.15
N LYS A 176 3.06 -4.45 -2.87
CA LYS A 176 2.24 -3.69 -3.80
C LYS A 176 2.52 -2.20 -3.75
N GLU A 177 2.70 -1.64 -2.56
CA GLU A 177 2.95 -0.22 -2.31
C GLU A 177 4.28 -0.02 -1.55
N PRO A 178 5.45 -0.26 -2.19
CA PRO A 178 6.76 -0.26 -1.52
C PRO A 178 7.27 1.12 -1.10
N GLU A 179 6.61 2.20 -1.49
CA GLU A 179 6.95 3.58 -1.11
C GLU A 179 6.05 4.11 0.03
N ASP A 180 5.04 3.36 0.48
CA ASP A 180 4.21 3.77 1.63
C ASP A 180 4.96 3.55 2.95
N ASP A 181 5.56 4.64 3.45
CA ASP A 181 6.25 4.68 4.75
C ASP A 181 5.33 4.30 5.93
N GLY A 182 4.02 4.48 5.80
CA GLY A 182 3.00 4.06 6.77
C GLY A 182 3.03 2.55 7.01
N LEU A 183 3.11 1.75 5.94
CA LEU A 183 3.16 0.28 6.03
C LEU A 183 4.40 -0.21 6.79
N TYR A 184 5.54 0.45 6.59
CA TYR A 184 6.78 0.12 7.33
C TYR A 184 6.71 0.48 8.80
N ASN A 185 5.98 1.54 9.16
CA ASN A 185 5.72 1.86 10.57
C ASN A 185 4.86 0.78 11.23
N GLU A 186 3.84 0.27 10.53
CA GLU A 186 2.99 -0.80 11.05
C GLU A 186 3.75 -2.13 11.21
N ILE A 187 4.62 -2.52 10.26
CA ILE A 187 5.55 -3.65 10.49
C ILE A 187 6.45 -3.39 11.69
N GLY A 188 6.93 -2.15 11.86
CA GLY A 188 7.73 -1.76 13.02
C GLY A 188 7.05 -2.07 14.35
N LYS A 189 5.77 -1.70 14.47
CA LYS A 189 4.95 -2.02 15.66
C LYS A 189 4.78 -3.53 15.82
N LEU A 190 4.43 -4.25 14.76
CA LEU A 190 4.30 -5.71 14.81
C LEU A 190 5.58 -6.38 15.30
N TYR A 191 6.76 -5.93 14.86
CA TYR A 191 8.02 -6.44 15.38
C TYR A 191 8.24 -6.15 16.86
N GLU A 192 7.85 -4.97 17.36
CA GLU A 192 7.91 -4.68 18.79
C GLU A 192 6.97 -5.58 19.59
N GLU A 193 5.74 -5.80 19.12
CA GLU A 193 4.78 -6.71 19.76
C GLU A 193 5.26 -8.17 19.76
N MET A 194 5.95 -8.58 18.70
CA MET A 194 6.61 -9.88 18.59
C MET A 194 7.91 -9.99 19.42
N GLY A 195 8.36 -8.91 20.05
CA GLY A 195 9.62 -8.89 20.83
C GLY A 195 10.89 -8.96 19.98
N LEU A 196 10.83 -8.54 18.72
CA LEU A 196 11.97 -8.54 17.81
C LEU A 196 12.80 -7.27 17.99
N GLU A 197 13.93 -7.42 18.69
CA GLU A 197 14.86 -6.33 18.99
C GLU A 197 15.98 -6.17 17.96
N GLY A 198 16.57 -4.96 17.94
CA GLY A 198 17.74 -4.64 17.12
C GLY A 198 17.40 -4.14 15.72
N ILE A 199 18.42 -4.09 14.85
CA ILE A 199 18.28 -3.63 13.47
C ILE A 199 17.63 -4.72 12.63
N LYS A 200 16.47 -4.42 12.04
CA LYS A 200 15.80 -5.28 11.07
C LYS A 200 16.13 -4.77 9.67
N LEU A 201 16.43 -5.69 8.78
CA LEU A 201 16.63 -5.40 7.37
C LEU A 201 15.44 -5.93 6.58
N LEU A 202 14.77 -5.05 5.85
CA LEU A 202 13.67 -5.37 4.97
C LEU A 202 14.12 -5.15 3.54
N ILE A 203 14.02 -6.17 2.70
CA ILE A 203 14.31 -6.07 1.27
C ILE A 203 13.03 -6.44 0.53
N LYS A 204 12.52 -5.52 -0.31
CA LYS A 204 11.23 -5.68 -1.00
C LYS A 204 10.09 -6.04 -0.03
N GLY A 205 10.07 -5.36 1.12
CA GLY A 205 9.08 -5.57 2.18
C GLY A 205 9.28 -6.78 3.09
N GLN A 206 10.18 -7.72 2.75
CA GLN A 206 10.36 -8.94 3.53
C GLN A 206 11.56 -8.83 4.47
N LYS A 207 11.39 -9.33 5.70
CA LYS A 207 12.50 -9.40 6.65
C LYS A 207 13.58 -10.37 6.17
N VAL A 208 14.82 -9.90 6.09
CA VAL A 208 15.95 -10.73 5.73
C VAL A 208 16.72 -11.13 6.99
N GLU A 209 16.78 -12.45 7.23
CA GLU A 209 17.64 -13.02 8.27
C GLU A 209 19.11 -12.97 7.84
N SER A 210 19.99 -12.65 8.79
CA SER A 210 21.43 -12.55 8.54
C SER A 210 22.21 -13.35 9.57
N ASP A 211 23.20 -14.12 9.12
CA ASP A 211 24.08 -14.91 10.00
C ASP A 211 25.03 -14.04 10.83
N VAL A 212 25.29 -12.81 10.36
CA VAL A 212 25.99 -11.76 11.11
C VAL A 212 25.07 -10.56 11.24
N LYS A 213 24.88 -10.08 12.48
CA LYS A 213 24.01 -8.93 12.75
C LYS A 213 24.51 -7.68 12.00
N PRO A 214 23.61 -6.85 11.42
CA PRO A 214 24.01 -5.57 10.84
C PRO A 214 24.82 -4.73 11.84
N LEU A 215 26.00 -4.28 11.42
CA LEU A 215 26.90 -3.47 12.24
C LEU A 215 26.78 -2.01 11.81
N VAL A 216 26.44 -1.12 12.74
CA VAL A 216 26.52 0.33 12.50
C VAL A 216 27.90 0.82 12.92
N LYS A 217 28.65 1.35 11.96
CA LYS A 217 29.98 1.94 12.17
C LYS A 217 30.09 3.23 11.39
N GLY A 218 30.51 4.32 12.04
CA GLY A 218 30.66 5.62 11.38
C GLY A 218 29.36 6.13 10.71
N GLY A 219 28.19 5.78 11.25
CA GLY A 219 26.89 6.10 10.62
C GLY A 219 26.51 5.24 9.42
N THR A 220 27.37 4.29 9.03
CA THR A 220 27.12 3.35 7.94
C THR A 220 26.72 1.97 8.48
N THR A 221 25.64 1.41 7.96
CA THR A 221 25.30 0.01 8.22
C THR A 221 26.10 -0.92 7.30
N LEU A 222 26.88 -1.80 7.92
CA LEU A 222 27.62 -2.87 7.28
C LEU A 222 26.82 -4.17 7.38
N VAL A 223 26.63 -4.85 6.25
CA VAL A 223 25.94 -6.16 6.18
C VAL A 223 26.80 -7.17 5.44
N PRO A 224 26.65 -8.48 5.67
CA PRO A 224 27.33 -9.50 4.88
C PRO A 224 27.04 -9.32 3.39
N VAL A 225 28.07 -9.42 2.55
CA VAL A 225 27.92 -9.29 1.09
C VAL A 225 26.91 -10.29 0.52
N ARG A 226 26.72 -11.44 1.17
CA ARG A 226 25.71 -12.45 0.83
C ARG A 226 24.30 -11.86 0.75
N ILE A 227 23.95 -10.95 1.66
CA ILE A 227 22.63 -10.31 1.70
C ILE A 227 22.34 -9.58 0.38
N ILE A 228 23.34 -8.88 -0.15
CA ILE A 228 23.27 -8.18 -1.44
C ILE A 228 23.08 -9.18 -2.59
N VAL A 229 23.86 -10.27 -2.57
CA VAL A 229 23.84 -11.29 -3.63
C VAL A 229 22.49 -12.01 -3.69
N GLU A 230 22.01 -12.51 -2.55
CA GLU A 230 20.81 -13.33 -2.48
C GLU A 230 19.53 -12.54 -2.72
N ASN A 231 19.45 -11.30 -2.21
CA ASN A 231 18.18 -10.55 -2.20
C ASN A 231 18.12 -9.44 -3.26
N LEU A 232 19.26 -8.91 -3.70
CA LEU A 232 19.28 -7.88 -4.75
C LEU A 232 19.55 -8.47 -6.13
N GLY A 233 19.77 -9.79 -6.27
CA GLY A 233 20.06 -10.44 -7.56
C GLY A 233 21.45 -10.08 -8.10
N ALA A 234 22.38 -9.71 -7.22
CA ALA A 234 23.76 -9.44 -7.59
C ALA A 234 24.59 -10.74 -7.60
N LYS A 235 25.75 -10.71 -8.26
CA LYS A 235 26.78 -11.76 -8.19
C LYS A 235 27.99 -11.22 -7.44
N VAL A 236 28.71 -12.09 -6.75
CA VAL A 236 29.96 -11.73 -6.09
C VAL A 236 31.08 -12.65 -6.56
N ASP A 237 32.21 -12.06 -6.92
CA ASP A 237 33.45 -12.73 -7.28
C ASP A 237 34.58 -12.22 -6.37
N TRP A 238 35.60 -13.06 -6.16
CA TRP A 238 36.81 -12.67 -5.43
C TRP A 238 37.99 -12.57 -6.39
N ASN A 239 38.63 -11.41 -6.42
CA ASN A 239 39.88 -11.21 -7.15
C ASN A 239 41.07 -11.52 -6.24
N GLN A 240 41.76 -12.62 -6.52
CA GLN A 240 42.92 -13.06 -5.75
C GLN A 240 44.15 -12.17 -5.91
N ASP A 241 44.32 -11.56 -7.10
CA ASP A 241 45.49 -10.73 -7.40
C ASP A 241 45.43 -9.38 -6.69
N THR A 242 44.23 -8.83 -6.54
CA THR A 242 44.01 -7.52 -5.90
C THR A 242 43.50 -7.61 -4.46
N GLY A 243 43.06 -8.79 -4.01
CA GLY A 243 42.44 -8.97 -2.70
C GLY A 243 41.10 -8.24 -2.57
N SER A 244 40.35 -8.15 -3.67
CA SER A 244 39.11 -7.38 -3.77
C SER A 244 37.89 -8.27 -3.99
N ILE A 245 36.74 -7.84 -3.47
CA ILE A 245 35.44 -8.37 -3.88
C ILE A 245 34.93 -7.60 -5.09
N ILE A 246 34.33 -8.29 -6.03
CA ILE A 246 33.70 -7.72 -7.22
C ILE A 246 32.21 -8.07 -7.16
N ILE A 247 31.35 -7.06 -7.07
CA ILE A 247 29.89 -7.23 -7.03
C ILE A 247 29.31 -6.76 -8.36
N THR A 248 28.54 -7.61 -9.02
CA THR A 248 27.99 -7.34 -10.35
C THR A 248 26.48 -7.49 -10.38
N LYS A 249 25.75 -6.51 -10.94
CA LYS A 249 24.30 -6.59 -11.20
C LYS A 249 23.96 -5.77 -12.44
N ASN A 250 23.15 -6.32 -13.34
CA ASN A 250 22.67 -5.64 -14.56
C ASN A 250 23.78 -4.93 -15.37
N GLY A 251 24.95 -5.57 -15.49
CA GLY A 251 26.12 -5.02 -16.19
C GLY A 251 26.94 -3.97 -15.41
N LYS A 252 26.44 -3.50 -14.26
CA LYS A 252 27.20 -2.62 -13.36
C LYS A 252 28.09 -3.44 -12.43
N THR A 253 29.33 -3.01 -12.27
CA THR A 253 30.36 -3.69 -11.47
C THR A 253 30.89 -2.76 -10.39
N ILE A 254 31.02 -3.26 -9.17
CA ILE A 254 31.62 -2.57 -8.02
C ILE A 254 32.77 -3.42 -7.49
N GLU A 255 34.00 -2.91 -7.58
CA GLU A 255 35.19 -3.54 -7.00
C GLU A 255 35.53 -2.84 -5.67
N LEU A 256 35.56 -3.62 -4.58
CA LEU A 256 35.96 -3.14 -3.25
C LEU A 256 37.17 -3.92 -2.73
N SER A 257 38.24 -3.21 -2.40
CA SER A 257 39.39 -3.79 -1.69
C SER A 257 39.16 -3.76 -0.19
N ILE A 258 39.41 -4.88 0.49
CA ILE A 258 39.18 -4.98 1.94
C ILE A 258 40.05 -3.96 2.69
N GLY A 259 39.41 -3.17 3.56
CA GLY A 259 40.06 -2.10 4.34
C GLY A 259 40.34 -0.80 3.57
N SER A 260 40.04 -0.75 2.27
CA SER A 260 40.22 0.46 1.44
C SER A 260 38.93 1.26 1.34
N ARG A 261 39.05 2.59 1.44
CA ARG A 261 37.98 3.53 1.09
C ARG A 261 37.90 3.81 -0.40
N GLU A 262 38.93 3.46 -1.15
CA GLU A 262 38.92 3.55 -2.60
C GLU A 262 38.18 2.34 -3.18
N VAL A 263 37.22 2.61 -4.06
CA VAL A 263 36.41 1.61 -4.76
C VAL A 263 36.39 1.92 -6.25
N LYS A 264 36.07 0.93 -7.08
CA LYS A 264 35.84 1.18 -8.51
C LYS A 264 34.41 0.83 -8.91
N ILE A 265 33.73 1.76 -9.57
CA ILE A 265 32.42 1.55 -10.18
C ILE A 265 32.62 1.55 -11.69
N ASN A 266 32.38 0.42 -12.34
CA ASN A 266 32.66 0.23 -13.78
C ASN A 266 34.09 0.65 -14.17
N GLY A 267 35.06 0.37 -13.30
CA GLY A 267 36.47 0.73 -13.49
C GLY A 267 36.83 2.17 -13.12
N VAL A 268 35.85 3.05 -12.87
CA VAL A 268 36.08 4.43 -12.43
C VAL A 268 36.27 4.47 -10.92
N VAL A 269 37.38 5.07 -10.47
CA VAL A 269 37.70 5.22 -9.06
C VAL A 269 36.72 6.18 -8.36
N SER A 270 36.23 5.78 -7.20
CA SER A 270 35.38 6.55 -6.30
C SER A 270 35.78 6.26 -4.83
N THR A 271 35.08 6.88 -3.88
CA THR A 271 35.35 6.72 -2.44
C THR A 271 34.09 6.38 -1.64
N ILE A 272 34.27 5.62 -0.56
CA ILE A 272 33.23 5.29 0.42
C ILE A 272 33.65 5.72 1.83
N ASP A 273 32.67 6.03 2.68
CA ASP A 273 32.91 6.52 4.05
C ASP A 273 33.48 5.42 4.95
N GLU A 274 32.87 4.23 4.91
CA GLU A 274 33.35 3.04 5.62
C GLU A 274 33.76 1.95 4.62
N PRO A 275 34.96 1.37 4.76
CA PRO A 275 35.44 0.36 3.84
C PRO A 275 34.73 -0.99 4.05
N ALA A 276 34.76 -1.84 3.03
CA ALA A 276 34.46 -3.26 3.21
C ALA A 276 35.47 -3.88 4.21
N THR A 277 35.00 -4.66 5.17
CA THR A 277 35.84 -5.27 6.20
C THR A 277 35.45 -6.72 6.45
N ILE A 278 36.32 -7.47 7.13
CA ILE A 278 36.02 -8.81 7.59
C ILE A 278 35.49 -8.71 9.03
N LEU A 279 34.30 -9.26 9.27
CA LEU A 279 33.67 -9.38 10.58
C LEU A 279 33.22 -10.83 10.75
N GLU A 280 33.67 -11.50 11.81
CA GLU A 280 33.33 -12.91 12.09
C GLU A 280 33.59 -13.86 10.90
N GLY A 281 34.65 -13.59 10.11
CA GLY A 281 34.98 -14.38 8.92
C GLY A 281 34.05 -14.13 7.72
N ARG A 282 33.19 -13.12 7.77
CA ARG A 282 32.36 -12.65 6.65
C ARG A 282 32.84 -11.31 6.15
N THR A 283 32.87 -11.12 4.84
CA THR A 283 33.02 -9.79 4.27
C THR A 283 31.73 -9.02 4.45
N VAL A 284 31.79 -7.93 5.21
CA VAL A 284 30.69 -6.98 5.37
C VAL A 284 30.96 -5.73 4.56
N VAL A 285 29.91 -5.21 3.93
CA VAL A 285 29.97 -4.09 2.99
C VAL A 285 28.96 -3.00 3.37
N PRO A 286 29.22 -1.73 3.05
CA PRO A 286 28.25 -0.63 3.23
C PRO A 286 26.96 -0.88 2.45
N LEU A 287 25.88 -1.20 3.16
CA LEU A 287 24.61 -1.58 2.54
C LEU A 287 24.10 -0.47 1.61
N ARG A 288 24.04 0.76 2.10
CA ARG A 288 23.53 1.92 1.35
C ARG A 288 24.30 2.15 0.06
N PHE A 289 25.62 2.24 0.14
CA PHE A 289 26.47 2.50 -1.04
C PHE A 289 26.30 1.42 -2.12
N ILE A 290 26.29 0.15 -1.72
CA ILE A 290 26.14 -0.96 -2.69
C ILE A 290 24.74 -0.96 -3.30
N SER A 291 23.71 -0.81 -2.46
CA SER A 291 22.30 -0.81 -2.88
C SER A 291 22.00 0.36 -3.82
N GLU A 292 22.33 1.59 -3.43
CA GLU A 292 22.12 2.79 -4.25
C GLU A 292 22.98 2.78 -5.52
N SER A 293 24.18 2.17 -5.47
CA SER A 293 24.94 1.93 -6.69
C SER A 293 24.19 1.02 -7.66
N PHE A 294 23.36 0.08 -7.20
CA PHE A 294 22.52 -0.74 -8.07
C PHE A 294 21.13 -0.14 -8.36
N GLY A 295 20.91 1.12 -8.00
CA GLY A 295 19.69 1.85 -8.30
C GLY A 295 18.53 1.57 -7.35
N THR A 296 18.77 0.94 -6.19
CA THR A 296 17.74 0.77 -5.15
C THR A 296 17.82 1.89 -4.12
N LYS A 297 16.70 2.26 -3.52
CA LYS A 297 16.60 3.24 -2.44
C LYS A 297 16.79 2.56 -1.08
N VAL A 298 17.50 3.22 -0.17
CA VAL A 298 17.69 2.74 1.21
C VAL A 298 17.16 3.76 2.21
N ASN A 299 16.15 3.37 3.00
CA ASN A 299 15.61 4.23 4.06
C ASN A 299 15.97 3.67 5.44
N TRP A 300 16.05 4.57 6.42
CA TRP A 300 16.28 4.22 7.82
C TRP A 300 15.14 4.76 8.66
N ASN A 301 14.38 3.86 9.27
CA ASN A 301 13.39 4.18 10.28
C ASN A 301 14.04 4.04 11.66
N SER A 302 14.38 5.18 12.27
CA SER A 302 15.07 5.21 13.57
C SER A 302 14.20 4.76 14.74
N GLN A 303 12.87 4.93 14.63
CA GLN A 303 11.95 4.57 15.68
C GLN A 303 11.92 3.05 15.87
N TYR A 304 11.76 2.31 14.78
CA TYR A 304 11.64 0.85 14.81
C TYR A 304 12.94 0.11 14.49
N GLN A 305 14.03 0.84 14.25
CA GLN A 305 15.32 0.33 13.83
C GLN A 305 15.24 -0.52 12.54
N ILE A 306 14.47 -0.05 11.56
CA ILE A 306 14.26 -0.76 10.30
C ILE A 306 15.07 -0.08 9.20
N ILE A 307 15.86 -0.88 8.47
CA ILE A 307 16.45 -0.49 7.19
C ILE A 307 15.60 -1.11 6.09
N THR A 308 15.11 -0.30 5.16
CA THR A 308 14.42 -0.79 3.96
C THR A 308 15.31 -0.66 2.74
N VAL A 309 15.22 -1.63 1.83
CA VAL A 309 15.89 -1.61 0.53
C VAL A 309 14.88 -1.97 -0.55
N ASN A 310 14.49 -0.98 -1.34
CA ASN A 310 13.46 -1.12 -2.37
C ASN A 310 13.96 -0.63 -3.73
N GLU A 311 13.40 -1.19 -4.80
CA GLU A 311 13.54 -0.61 -6.13
C GLU A 311 12.66 0.64 -6.19
N PRO A 312 13.14 1.76 -6.75
CA PRO A 312 12.29 2.94 -6.95
C PRO A 312 11.12 2.58 -7.88
N ALA A 313 9.98 3.24 -7.68
CA ALA A 313 8.82 3.13 -8.57
C ALA A 313 9.23 3.36 -10.04
N GLN A 314 8.67 2.54 -10.95
CA GLN A 314 8.95 2.60 -12.40
C GLN A 314 8.12 3.66 -13.09
#